data_AF-A0A7C7GXP4-F1
#
_entry.id   AF-A0A7C7GXP4-F1
#
_cell.length_a   1.000
_cell.length_b   1.000
_cell.length_c   1.000
_cell.angle_alpha   90.00
_cell.angle_beta   90.00
_cell.angle_gamma   90.00
#
_symmetry.space_group_name_H-M   'P 1'
#
loop_
_entity.id
_entity.type
_entity.pdbx_description
1 polymer ?
#
loop_
_entity_poly.entity_id
_entity_poly.type
_entity_poly.pdbx_seq_one_letter_code
_entity_poly.pdbx_strand_id
1 'polypeptide(L)'
;SVENVIITDHLQYDGTGHIDMFVKVINDTTVIVGEYTSSSAGAGNNYNICNNVAAQIAGLTNGNGRPYTVERMLMPPYSGGVTYTYINSLIVNKKVFVPIYGFSTDTDVLTQYEQLMPGYEIIGYDCNQIIPANGAIHCIAMKVPAMLPQDSCTQWSKGDVNTDEVVDIMDVLTTVDIILDADEIEPCVQFAADMNEDGDVTFFDIIQILNIIMDL
;
A
#
# COMPACT_ATOMS: atom_id res chain seq x y z
N SER A 1 -3.85 18.66 1.80
CA SER A 1 -3.80 19.29 0.46
C SER A 1 -2.66 18.68 -0.32
N VAL A 2 -2.74 18.62 -1.66
CA VAL A 2 -1.58 18.32 -2.52
C VAL A 2 -0.85 19.63 -2.78
N GLU A 3 0.42 19.70 -2.39
CA GLU A 3 1.21 20.93 -2.49
C GLU A 3 2.16 20.95 -3.69
N ASN A 4 2.49 19.78 -4.24
CA ASN A 4 3.40 19.62 -5.37
C ASN A 4 2.89 18.55 -6.34
N VAL A 5 3.08 18.79 -7.64
CA VAL A 5 2.73 17.86 -8.73
C VAL A 5 3.95 17.65 -9.61
N ILE A 6 4.39 16.40 -9.72
CA ILE A 6 5.53 16.01 -10.56
C ILE A 6 4.98 15.49 -11.89
N ILE A 7 5.36 16.14 -12.99
CA ILE A 7 4.96 15.75 -14.35
C ILE A 7 6.13 14.98 -14.97
N THR A 8 5.83 13.83 -15.57
CA THR A 8 6.80 12.93 -16.19
C THR A 8 6.42 12.66 -17.64
N ASP A 9 7.39 12.26 -18.46
CA ASP A 9 7.13 11.77 -19.81
C ASP A 9 6.33 10.46 -19.78
N HIS A 10 5.51 10.24 -20.81
CA HIS A 10 4.75 9.00 -20.96
C HIS A 10 5.59 7.91 -21.63
N LEU A 11 5.37 6.65 -21.27
CA LEU A 11 5.86 5.53 -22.06
C LEU A 11 5.28 5.58 -23.48
N GLN A 12 6.05 5.12 -24.44
CA GLN A 12 5.65 4.90 -25.81
C GLN A 12 5.13 3.47 -25.98
N TYR A 13 4.08 3.29 -26.79
CA TYR A 13 3.51 1.97 -27.10
C TYR A 13 3.07 1.15 -25.87
N ASP A 14 2.71 1.84 -24.77
CA ASP A 14 2.06 1.23 -23.60
C ASP A 14 0.53 1.21 -23.74
N GLY A 15 -0.03 1.98 -24.68
CA GLY A 15 -1.45 2.02 -25.03
C GLY A 15 -2.33 2.89 -24.14
N THR A 16 -1.86 3.30 -22.96
CA THR A 16 -2.61 4.14 -22.00
C THR A 16 -1.93 5.48 -21.75
N GLY A 17 -0.60 5.56 -21.83
CA GLY A 17 0.17 6.70 -21.38
C GLY A 17 0.12 6.91 -19.86
N HIS A 18 -0.30 5.90 -19.08
CA HIS A 18 -0.49 6.09 -17.64
C HIS A 18 0.82 5.93 -16.85
N ILE A 19 0.96 6.74 -15.79
CA ILE A 19 2.16 6.74 -14.93
C ILE A 19 2.30 5.44 -14.11
N ASP A 20 1.18 4.80 -13.77
CA ASP A 20 1.12 3.56 -13.02
C ASP A 20 1.66 2.33 -13.79
N MET A 21 1.97 2.51 -15.07
CA MET A 21 2.65 1.48 -15.87
C MET A 21 4.15 1.41 -15.58
N PHE A 22 4.77 2.45 -15.00
CA PHE A 22 6.23 2.47 -14.82
C PHE A 22 6.74 3.25 -13.60
N VAL A 23 5.86 3.89 -12.83
CA VAL A 23 6.20 4.51 -11.55
C VAL A 23 5.23 4.07 -10.47
N LYS A 24 5.75 3.71 -9.29
CA LYS A 24 4.95 3.35 -8.11
C LYS A 24 5.50 4.02 -6.87
N VAL A 25 4.68 4.83 -6.19
CA VAL A 25 5.00 5.34 -4.86
C VAL A 25 4.80 4.22 -3.84
N ILE A 26 5.85 3.92 -3.07
CA ILE A 26 5.84 2.85 -2.05
C ILE A 26 5.57 3.43 -0.66
N ASN A 27 6.20 4.56 -0.35
CA ASN A 27 5.95 5.33 0.86
C ASN A 27 6.32 6.81 0.61
N ASP A 28 6.31 7.62 1.67
CA ASP A 28 6.59 9.06 1.62
C ASP A 28 7.91 9.46 0.94
N THR A 29 8.89 8.57 0.90
CA THR A 29 10.23 8.83 0.37
C THR A 29 10.69 7.82 -0.67
N THR A 30 10.08 6.65 -0.79
CA THR A 30 10.52 5.60 -1.73
C THR A 30 9.58 5.51 -2.93
N VAL A 31 10.16 5.59 -4.12
CA VAL A 31 9.45 5.46 -5.40
C VAL A 31 10.15 4.41 -6.25
N ILE A 32 9.39 3.46 -6.79
CA ILE A 32 9.88 2.53 -7.81
C ILE A 32 9.73 3.20 -9.18
N VAL A 33 10.78 3.15 -10.00
CA VAL A 33 10.75 3.53 -11.41
C VAL A 33 11.27 2.39 -12.27
N GLY A 34 10.53 2.05 -13.32
CA GLY A 34 10.89 0.97 -14.23
C GLY A 34 12.26 1.16 -14.85
N GLU A 35 12.90 0.05 -15.20
CA GLU A 35 14.11 0.04 -16.00
C GLU A 35 14.06 -1.08 -17.03
N TYR A 36 14.79 -0.90 -18.12
CA TYR A 36 14.97 -1.94 -19.13
C TYR A 36 16.46 -2.28 -19.19
N THR A 37 16.80 -3.54 -19.48
CA THR A 37 18.20 -3.99 -19.57
C THR A 37 19.01 -3.26 -20.65
N SER A 38 18.34 -2.74 -21.68
CA SER A 38 18.95 -2.04 -22.81
C SER A 38 17.92 -1.20 -23.56
N SER A 39 18.40 -0.34 -24.46
CA SER A 39 17.55 0.47 -25.33
C SER A 39 16.63 -0.35 -26.24
N SER A 40 17.01 -1.57 -26.60
CA SER A 40 16.19 -2.46 -27.45
C SER A 40 15.24 -3.37 -26.67
N ALA A 41 15.34 -3.42 -25.33
CA ALA A 41 14.44 -4.22 -24.52
C ALA A 41 13.07 -3.55 -24.31
N GLY A 42 13.03 -2.22 -24.23
CA GLY A 42 11.78 -1.45 -24.19
C GLY A 42 11.27 -1.10 -25.58
N ALA A 43 9.97 -0.80 -25.69
CA ALA A 43 9.41 -0.24 -26.92
C ALA A 43 9.91 1.19 -27.15
N GLY A 44 10.18 1.55 -28.40
CA GLY A 44 10.55 2.92 -28.78
C GLY A 44 11.68 3.48 -27.92
N ASN A 45 11.43 4.62 -27.26
CA ASN A 45 12.39 5.31 -26.41
C ASN A 45 12.25 5.01 -24.91
N ASN A 46 11.51 3.95 -24.53
CA ASN A 46 11.11 3.71 -23.13
C ASN A 46 12.30 3.52 -22.18
N TYR A 47 13.42 2.95 -22.64
CA TYR A 47 14.65 2.86 -21.85
C TYR A 47 15.12 4.24 -21.36
N ASN A 48 15.18 5.23 -22.26
CA ASN A 48 15.62 6.57 -21.92
C ASN A 48 14.56 7.31 -21.09
N ILE A 49 13.28 7.14 -21.40
CA ILE A 49 12.17 7.74 -20.63
C ILE A 49 12.25 7.29 -19.16
N CYS A 50 12.35 5.99 -18.93
CA CYS A 50 12.52 5.42 -17.59
C CYS A 50 13.73 5.98 -16.85
N ASN A 51 14.89 6.09 -17.51
CA ASN A 51 16.10 6.64 -16.91
C ASN A 51 15.99 8.14 -16.59
N ASN A 52 15.38 8.91 -17.48
CA ASN A 52 15.16 10.35 -17.29
C ASN A 52 14.20 10.60 -16.13
N VAL A 53 13.10 9.84 -16.05
CA VAL A 53 12.13 9.96 -14.96
C VAL A 53 12.74 9.54 -13.62
N ALA A 54 13.56 8.49 -13.60
CA ALA A 54 14.29 8.10 -12.39
C ALA A 54 15.22 9.23 -11.92
N ALA A 55 16.00 9.83 -12.82
CA ALA A 55 16.88 10.96 -12.51
C ALA A 55 16.12 12.21 -12.06
N GLN A 56 14.97 12.49 -12.70
CA GLN A 56 14.09 13.59 -12.33
C GLN A 56 13.58 13.41 -10.90
N ILE A 57 12.98 12.26 -10.56
CA ILE A 57 12.42 12.01 -9.23
C ILE A 57 13.50 12.02 -8.15
N ALA A 58 14.67 11.43 -8.42
CA ALA A 58 15.80 11.44 -7.48
C ALA A 58 16.35 12.86 -7.18
N GLY A 59 16.11 13.82 -8.08
CA GLY A 59 16.47 15.22 -7.89
C GLY A 59 15.43 16.06 -7.14
N LEU A 60 14.32 15.45 -6.68
CA LEU A 60 13.19 16.14 -6.06
C LEU A 60 13.00 15.74 -4.59
N THR A 61 12.18 16.52 -3.89
CA THR A 61 11.75 16.27 -2.51
C THR A 61 10.22 16.15 -2.43
N ASN A 62 9.74 15.48 -1.39
CA ASN A 62 8.31 15.47 -1.05
C ASN A 62 7.88 16.81 -0.42
N GLY A 63 6.58 16.96 -0.13
CA GLY A 63 6.02 18.20 0.45
C GLY A 63 6.66 18.63 1.77
N ASN A 64 7.27 17.69 2.50
CA ASN A 64 7.99 17.95 3.76
C ASN A 64 9.48 18.24 3.56
N GLY A 65 9.93 18.42 2.30
CA GLY A 65 11.33 18.69 1.97
C GLY A 65 12.26 17.47 2.09
N ARG A 66 11.74 16.25 2.27
CA ARG A 66 12.56 15.02 2.32
C ARG A 66 12.86 14.53 0.90
N PRO A 67 14.10 14.16 0.57
CA PRO A 67 14.46 13.66 -0.76
C PRO A 67 13.80 12.31 -1.05
N TYR A 68 13.53 12.05 -2.33
CA TYR A 68 13.08 10.72 -2.77
C TYR A 68 14.27 9.76 -2.95
N THR A 69 14.10 8.53 -2.47
CA THR A 69 14.87 7.35 -2.84
C THR A 69 14.18 6.68 -4.02
N VAL A 70 14.90 6.57 -5.14
CA VAL A 70 14.40 5.91 -6.35
C VAL A 70 14.95 4.49 -6.45
N GLU A 71 14.05 3.52 -6.40
CA GLU A 71 14.34 2.11 -6.58
C GLU A 71 14.07 1.72 -8.03
N ARG A 72 15.05 1.10 -8.68
CA ARG A 72 14.88 0.67 -10.08
C ARG A 72 14.36 -0.76 -10.11
N MET A 73 13.33 -0.99 -10.93
CA MET A 73 12.72 -2.31 -11.08
C MET A 73 12.73 -2.73 -12.54
N LEU A 74 13.38 -3.87 -12.79
CA LEU A 74 13.53 -4.38 -14.15
C LEU A 74 12.18 -4.77 -14.72
N MET A 75 11.80 -4.15 -15.84
CA MET A 75 10.58 -4.49 -16.57
C MET A 75 10.85 -5.58 -17.62
N PRO A 76 9.86 -6.44 -17.92
CA PRO A 76 10.02 -7.43 -18.97
C PRO A 76 10.19 -6.76 -20.34
N PRO A 77 10.84 -7.44 -21.31
CA PRO A 77 11.03 -6.88 -22.63
C PRO A 77 9.69 -6.69 -23.35
N TYR A 78 9.62 -5.65 -24.17
CA TYR A 78 8.51 -5.46 -25.10
C TYR A 78 8.45 -6.64 -26.08
N SER A 79 7.28 -7.27 -26.20
CA SER A 79 7.11 -8.46 -27.01
C SER A 79 5.69 -8.58 -27.53
N GLY A 80 5.53 -9.01 -28.78
CA GLY A 80 4.21 -9.29 -29.36
C GLY A 80 3.26 -8.09 -29.44
N GLY A 81 3.77 -6.86 -29.42
CA GLY A 81 2.94 -5.65 -29.37
C GLY A 81 2.56 -5.19 -27.95
N VAL A 82 3.10 -5.84 -26.90
CA VAL A 82 2.71 -5.64 -25.51
C VAL A 82 3.86 -5.05 -24.71
N THR A 83 3.58 -3.97 -23.99
CA THR A 83 4.46 -3.39 -22.96
C THR A 83 4.10 -4.00 -21.60
N TYR A 84 4.86 -5.02 -21.20
CA TYR A 84 4.71 -5.66 -19.89
C TYR A 84 5.26 -4.78 -18.77
N THR A 85 4.73 -4.94 -17.55
CA THR A 85 5.18 -4.18 -16.39
C THR A 85 4.95 -4.93 -15.09
N TYR A 86 5.94 -4.92 -14.20
CA TYR A 86 5.74 -5.38 -12.82
C TYR A 86 5.19 -4.30 -11.89
N ILE A 87 5.23 -3.04 -12.35
CA ILE A 87 4.99 -1.85 -11.51
C ILE A 87 3.49 -1.56 -11.37
N ASN A 88 2.68 -2.03 -12.31
CA ASN A 88 1.22 -1.94 -12.28
C ASN A 88 0.59 -2.90 -11.25
N SER A 89 1.16 -2.92 -10.05
CA SER A 89 0.82 -3.73 -8.89
C SER A 89 -0.24 -3.07 -8.00
N LEU A 90 -0.92 -3.88 -7.19
CA LEU A 90 -1.97 -3.44 -6.27
C LEU A 90 -1.53 -3.63 -4.83
N ILE A 91 -1.41 -2.53 -4.07
CA ILE A 91 -1.14 -2.54 -2.64
C ILE A 91 -2.48 -2.36 -1.90
N VAL A 92 -2.88 -3.36 -1.12
CA VAL A 92 -4.13 -3.37 -0.34
C VAL A 92 -3.87 -3.96 1.05
N ASN A 93 -4.19 -3.20 2.10
CA ASN A 93 -3.88 -3.55 3.49
C ASN A 93 -2.40 -3.99 3.62
N LYS A 94 -2.12 -5.13 4.25
CA LYS A 94 -0.77 -5.71 4.35
C LYS A 94 -0.42 -6.67 3.19
N LYS A 95 -1.04 -6.51 2.02
CA LYS A 95 -0.79 -7.37 0.83
C LYS A 95 -0.41 -6.55 -0.40
N VAL A 96 0.45 -7.11 -1.24
CA VAL A 96 0.84 -6.54 -2.52
C VAL A 96 0.69 -7.57 -3.62
N PHE A 97 -0.23 -7.35 -4.55
CA PHE A 97 -0.38 -8.17 -5.73
C PHE A 97 0.51 -7.62 -6.85
N VAL A 98 1.55 -8.35 -7.20
CA VAL A 98 2.52 -8.01 -8.24
C VAL A 98 2.16 -8.80 -9.50
N PRO A 99 1.97 -8.15 -10.66
CA PRO A 99 1.64 -8.85 -11.89
C PRO A 99 2.81 -9.76 -12.30
N ILE A 100 2.55 -11.01 -12.66
CA ILE A 100 3.56 -11.96 -13.16
C ILE A 100 3.13 -12.52 -14.52
N TYR A 101 4.10 -13.03 -15.28
CA TYR A 101 3.88 -13.37 -16.69
C TYR A 101 4.56 -14.68 -17.15
N GLY A 102 5.34 -15.34 -16.30
CA GLY A 102 6.17 -16.50 -16.64
C GLY A 102 7.56 -16.14 -17.17
N PHE A 103 8.01 -14.88 -16.99
CA PHE A 103 9.41 -14.52 -17.29
C PHE A 103 10.33 -15.01 -16.18
N SER A 104 11.61 -15.22 -16.51
CA SER A 104 12.63 -15.59 -15.51
C SER A 104 12.80 -14.54 -14.42
N THR A 105 12.45 -13.29 -14.70
CA THR A 105 12.53 -12.13 -13.79
C THR A 105 11.39 -12.07 -12.77
N ASP A 106 10.33 -12.88 -12.91
CA ASP A 106 9.18 -12.84 -12.00
C ASP A 106 9.61 -13.07 -10.54
N THR A 107 10.52 -14.02 -10.30
CA THR A 107 11.00 -14.35 -8.94
C THR A 107 11.81 -13.20 -8.36
N ASP A 108 12.73 -12.63 -9.15
CA ASP A 108 13.60 -11.53 -8.71
C ASP A 108 12.77 -10.30 -8.32
N VAL A 109 11.72 -9.99 -9.08
CA VAL A 109 10.86 -8.83 -8.81
C VAL A 109 10.00 -9.04 -7.57
N LEU A 110 9.46 -10.25 -7.35
CA LEU A 110 8.75 -10.56 -6.11
C LEU A 110 9.67 -10.39 -4.89
N THR A 111 10.90 -10.92 -4.95
CA THR A 111 11.89 -10.73 -3.88
C THR A 111 12.25 -9.25 -3.67
N GLN A 112 12.34 -8.46 -4.74
CA GLN A 112 12.58 -7.02 -4.60
C GLN A 112 11.41 -6.32 -3.90
N TYR A 113 10.15 -6.66 -4.23
CA TYR A 113 8.99 -6.13 -3.52
C TYR A 113 9.00 -6.50 -2.03
N GLU A 114 9.39 -7.73 -1.68
CA GLU A 114 9.51 -8.18 -0.27
C GLU A 114 10.53 -7.34 0.50
N GLN A 115 11.66 -7.00 -0.13
CA GLN A 115 12.70 -6.15 0.47
C GLN A 115 12.24 -4.70 0.64
N LEU A 116 11.51 -4.16 -0.34
CA LEU A 116 11.02 -2.78 -0.33
C LEU A 116 9.83 -2.57 0.60
N MET A 117 9.07 -3.62 0.89
CA MET A 117 7.83 -3.56 1.67
C MET A 117 7.84 -4.58 2.82
N PRO A 118 8.78 -4.45 3.78
CA PRO A 118 8.84 -5.38 4.91
C PRO A 118 7.53 -5.37 5.70
N GLY A 119 7.05 -6.56 6.05
CA GLY A 119 5.77 -6.75 6.76
C GLY A 119 4.54 -6.85 5.84
N TYR A 120 4.70 -6.73 4.52
CA TYR A 120 3.66 -7.02 3.55
C TYR A 120 3.79 -8.45 3.01
N GLU A 121 2.65 -9.10 2.75
CA GLU A 121 2.57 -10.34 1.98
C GLU A 121 2.63 -10.01 0.49
N ILE A 122 3.68 -10.47 -0.20
CA ILE A 122 3.87 -10.23 -1.64
C ILE A 122 3.34 -11.43 -2.42
N ILE A 123 2.38 -11.19 -3.31
CA ILE A 123 1.64 -12.22 -4.04
C ILE A 123 1.79 -11.99 -5.54
N GLY A 124 2.37 -12.95 -6.25
CA GLY A 124 2.37 -12.94 -7.71
C GLY A 124 0.97 -13.20 -8.27
N TYR A 125 0.50 -12.36 -9.18
CA TYR A 125 -0.80 -12.48 -9.84
C TYR A 125 -0.64 -12.56 -11.36
N ASP A 126 -1.03 -13.70 -11.95
CA ASP A 126 -0.90 -13.92 -13.40
C ASP A 126 -1.77 -12.91 -14.19
N CYS A 127 -1.09 -12.01 -14.90
CA CYS A 127 -1.72 -10.95 -15.68
C CYS A 127 -1.69 -11.22 -17.20
N ASN A 128 -1.28 -12.41 -17.66
CA ASN A 128 -1.15 -12.71 -19.09
C ASN A 128 -2.45 -12.49 -19.88
N GLN A 129 -3.61 -12.68 -19.25
CA GLN A 129 -4.91 -12.50 -19.90
C GLN A 129 -5.35 -11.03 -20.01
N ILE A 130 -4.79 -10.13 -19.19
CA ILE A 130 -5.21 -8.72 -19.14
C ILE A 130 -4.17 -7.77 -19.75
N ILE A 131 -2.88 -8.09 -19.66
CA ILE A 131 -1.81 -7.21 -20.18
C ILE A 131 -1.87 -6.90 -21.68
N PRO A 132 -2.40 -7.77 -22.57
CA PRO A 132 -2.60 -7.41 -23.97
C PRO A 132 -3.61 -6.27 -24.18
N ALA A 133 -4.45 -5.98 -23.18
CA ALA A 133 -5.35 -4.83 -23.15
C ALA A 133 -4.70 -3.58 -22.51
N ASN A 134 -3.37 -3.56 -22.40
CA ASN A 134 -2.56 -2.41 -21.98
C ASN A 134 -2.65 -2.04 -20.48
N GLY A 135 -2.95 -3.01 -19.62
CA GLY A 135 -2.99 -2.81 -18.17
C GLY A 135 -2.86 -4.11 -17.38
N ALA A 136 -2.57 -4.00 -16.09
CA ALA A 136 -2.47 -5.15 -15.19
C ALA A 136 -3.44 -5.00 -14.00
N ILE A 137 -3.15 -5.68 -12.88
CA ILE A 137 -4.05 -5.75 -11.72
C ILE A 137 -4.43 -4.38 -11.15
N HIS A 138 -3.53 -3.39 -11.20
CA HIS A 138 -3.84 -2.03 -10.73
C HIS A 138 -4.93 -1.35 -11.58
N CYS A 139 -4.89 -1.53 -12.90
CA CYS A 139 -5.84 -0.86 -13.81
C CYS A 139 -7.29 -1.35 -13.67
N ILE A 140 -7.50 -2.54 -13.11
CA ILE A 140 -8.84 -3.15 -12.95
C ILE A 140 -9.37 -3.07 -11.51
N ALA A 141 -8.65 -2.40 -10.62
CA ALA A 141 -8.98 -2.30 -9.20
C ALA A 141 -9.17 -0.84 -8.77
N MET A 142 -10.09 -0.63 -7.82
CA MET A 142 -10.23 0.64 -7.12
C MET A 142 -10.23 0.38 -5.62
N LYS A 143 -9.40 1.12 -4.89
CA LYS A 143 -9.31 1.00 -3.43
C LYS A 143 -10.27 1.98 -2.78
N VAL A 144 -11.02 1.47 -1.81
CA VAL A 144 -11.83 2.30 -0.91
C VAL A 144 -11.11 2.31 0.43
N PRO A 145 -10.66 3.48 0.93
CA PRO A 145 -10.09 3.57 2.26
C PRO A 145 -11.08 3.05 3.30
N ALA A 146 -10.59 2.34 4.32
CA ALA A 146 -11.41 2.08 5.50
C ALA A 146 -11.86 3.41 6.08
N MET A 147 -13.12 3.50 6.50
CA MET A 147 -13.58 4.65 7.28
C MET A 147 -12.80 4.66 8.59
N LEU A 148 -12.29 5.82 8.97
CA LEU A 148 -11.71 5.97 10.30
C LEU A 148 -12.83 5.77 11.32
N PRO A 149 -12.62 4.97 12.38
CA PRO A 149 -13.65 4.73 13.38
C PRO A 149 -14.19 6.02 13.99
N GLN A 150 -13.37 7.06 14.15
CA GLN A 150 -13.82 8.36 14.67
C GLN A 150 -14.95 8.99 13.84
N ASP A 151 -14.99 8.74 12.52
CA ASP A 151 -16.03 9.27 11.64
C ASP A 151 -17.29 8.37 11.63
N SER A 152 -17.15 7.06 11.87
CA SER A 152 -18.26 6.10 11.87
C SER A 152 -18.85 5.81 13.26
N CYS A 153 -18.07 5.96 14.32
CA CYS A 153 -18.36 5.55 15.69
C CYS A 153 -18.65 6.76 16.58
N THR A 154 -19.27 7.80 16.03
CA THR A 154 -19.57 9.06 16.76
C THR A 154 -20.43 8.89 18.02
N GLN A 155 -21.06 7.74 18.21
CA GLN A 155 -21.86 7.39 19.39
C GLN A 155 -21.08 6.58 20.43
N TRP A 156 -19.83 6.20 20.13
CA TRP A 156 -18.98 5.40 21.01
C TRP A 156 -18.01 6.28 21.77
N SER A 157 -17.77 5.94 23.04
CA SER A 157 -16.79 6.61 23.89
C SER A 157 -15.62 5.67 24.16
N LYS A 158 -14.40 6.21 24.20
CA LYS A 158 -13.23 5.41 24.59
C LYS A 158 -13.40 4.87 26.01
N GLY A 159 -13.10 3.58 26.16
CA GLY A 159 -13.23 2.84 27.41
C GLY A 159 -14.63 2.28 27.68
N ASP A 160 -15.67 2.77 26.98
CA ASP A 160 -17.03 2.23 27.04
C ASP A 160 -17.23 1.26 25.86
N VAL A 161 -16.76 0.03 26.08
CA VAL A 161 -16.67 -1.03 25.08
C VAL A 161 -17.99 -1.78 24.94
N ASN A 162 -18.81 -1.79 25.99
CA ASN A 162 -20.12 -2.43 25.98
C ASN A 162 -21.28 -1.48 25.58
N THR A 163 -21.01 -0.18 25.40
CA THR A 163 -21.96 0.90 25.01
C THR A 163 -23.08 1.17 26.01
N ASP A 164 -22.82 1.00 27.30
CA ASP A 164 -23.79 1.33 28.35
C ASP A 164 -23.66 2.75 28.91
N GLU A 165 -22.79 3.56 28.29
CA GLU A 165 -22.45 4.94 28.68
C GLU A 165 -21.65 5.04 29.99
N VAL A 166 -21.17 3.92 30.55
CA VAL A 166 -20.41 3.86 31.81
C VAL A 166 -19.14 3.05 31.63
N VAL A 167 -17.98 3.69 31.86
CA VAL A 167 -16.71 2.96 31.90
C VAL A 167 -16.58 2.21 33.23
N ASP A 168 -16.78 0.89 33.22
CA ASP A 168 -16.70 0.03 34.40
C ASP A 168 -16.04 -1.34 34.13
N ILE A 169 -16.14 -2.25 35.10
CA ILE A 169 -15.49 -3.56 35.02
C ILE A 169 -16.02 -4.41 33.85
N MET A 170 -17.24 -4.16 33.36
CA MET A 170 -17.82 -4.85 32.23
C MET A 170 -17.08 -4.52 30.92
N ASP A 171 -16.55 -3.30 30.77
CA ASP A 171 -15.71 -2.94 29.62
C ASP A 171 -14.38 -3.67 29.65
N VAL A 172 -13.80 -3.83 30.85
CA VAL A 172 -12.59 -4.61 31.04
C VAL A 172 -12.83 -6.07 30.66
N LEU A 173 -13.93 -6.66 31.11
CA LEU A 173 -14.26 -8.05 30.78
C LEU A 173 -14.48 -8.23 29.27
N THR A 174 -15.20 -7.30 28.65
CA THR A 174 -15.44 -7.31 27.20
C THR A 174 -14.12 -7.15 26.42
N THR A 175 -13.22 -6.28 26.88
CA THR A 175 -11.89 -6.10 26.29
C THR A 175 -11.01 -7.32 26.46
N VAL A 176 -11.09 -8.01 27.61
CA VAL A 176 -10.41 -9.29 27.82
C VAL A 176 -10.93 -10.35 26.86
N ASP A 177 -12.25 -10.45 26.69
CA ASP A 177 -12.85 -11.39 25.74
C ASP A 177 -12.36 -11.10 24.31
N ILE A 178 -12.29 -9.82 23.91
CA ILE A 178 -11.73 -9.38 22.63
C ILE A 178 -10.27 -9.82 22.44
N ILE A 179 -9.43 -9.73 23.48
CA ILE A 179 -8.01 -10.12 23.39
C ILE A 179 -7.85 -11.63 23.32
N LEU A 180 -8.76 -12.38 23.97
CA LEU A 180 -8.70 -13.83 24.02
C LEU A 180 -9.35 -14.49 22.80
N ASP A 181 -10.34 -13.85 22.19
CA ASP A 181 -11.03 -14.34 21.01
C ASP A 181 -10.34 -13.81 19.73
N ALA A 182 -9.89 -14.71 18.87
CA ALA A 182 -9.11 -14.35 17.68
C ALA A 182 -9.99 -13.99 16.46
N ASP A 183 -11.27 -13.70 16.71
CA ASP A 183 -12.26 -13.39 15.68
C ASP A 183 -12.21 -11.90 15.28
N GLU A 184 -12.84 -11.56 14.15
CA GLU A 184 -12.90 -10.18 13.68
C GLU A 184 -13.74 -9.32 14.65
N ILE A 185 -13.09 -8.31 15.24
CA ILE A 185 -13.70 -7.35 16.15
C ILE A 185 -14.50 -6.33 15.32
N GLU A 186 -15.69 -5.96 15.79
CA GLU A 186 -16.45 -4.89 15.17
C GLU A 186 -15.69 -3.55 15.27
N PRO A 187 -15.58 -2.74 14.20
CA PRO A 187 -14.71 -1.56 14.18
C PRO A 187 -14.93 -0.55 15.30
N CYS A 188 -16.18 -0.36 15.74
CA CYS A 188 -16.49 0.58 16.82
C CYS A 188 -16.21 0.02 18.21
N VAL A 189 -16.33 -1.30 18.38
CA VAL A 189 -15.89 -2.01 19.59
C VAL A 189 -14.38 -1.92 19.71
N GLN A 190 -13.65 -2.17 18.61
CA GLN A 190 -12.20 -2.01 18.57
C GLN A 190 -11.77 -0.58 18.88
N PHE A 191 -12.47 0.42 18.33
CA PHE A 191 -12.19 1.84 18.62
C PHE A 191 -12.37 2.22 20.08
N ALA A 192 -13.43 1.72 20.74
CA ALA A 192 -13.66 2.00 22.15
C ALA A 192 -12.64 1.27 23.04
N ALA A 193 -12.21 0.07 22.63
CA ALA A 193 -11.24 -0.74 23.36
C ALA A 193 -9.78 -0.31 23.13
N ASP A 194 -9.43 0.24 21.97
CA ASP A 194 -8.09 0.76 21.63
C ASP A 194 -7.88 2.13 22.31
N MET A 195 -7.45 2.08 23.56
CA MET A 195 -7.32 3.25 24.41
C MET A 195 -6.13 4.13 23.98
N ASN A 196 -5.06 3.53 23.46
CA ASN A 196 -3.82 4.23 23.11
C ASN A 196 -3.72 4.67 21.63
N GLU A 197 -4.66 4.29 20.78
CA GLU A 197 -4.73 4.60 19.33
C GLU A 197 -3.59 4.01 18.49
N ASP A 198 -3.02 2.88 18.91
CA ASP A 198 -2.01 2.18 18.13
C ASP A 198 -2.60 1.21 17.10
N GLY A 199 -3.92 0.97 17.16
CA GLY A 199 -4.67 0.12 16.25
C GLY A 199 -4.79 -1.33 16.70
N ASP A 200 -4.14 -1.74 17.79
CA ASP A 200 -4.20 -3.09 18.35
C ASP A 200 -4.88 -3.05 19.74
N VAL A 201 -5.81 -3.97 20.00
CA VAL A 201 -6.41 -4.11 21.35
C VAL A 201 -5.56 -5.09 22.16
N THR A 202 -4.94 -4.61 23.23
CA THR A 202 -3.96 -5.37 24.02
C THR A 202 -4.18 -5.23 25.53
N PHE A 203 -3.38 -5.95 26.30
CA PHE A 203 -3.36 -5.78 27.77
C PHE A 203 -2.97 -4.37 28.22
N PHE A 204 -2.31 -3.58 27.37
CA PHE A 204 -2.00 -2.19 27.69
C PHE A 204 -3.27 -1.34 27.75
N ASP A 205 -4.24 -1.61 26.88
CA ASP A 205 -5.52 -0.91 26.84
C ASP A 205 -6.38 -1.22 28.06
N ILE A 206 -6.40 -2.50 28.49
CA ILE A 206 -7.04 -2.89 29.76
C ILE A 206 -6.51 -2.07 30.93
N ILE A 207 -5.19 -1.87 31.01
CA ILE A 207 -4.58 -1.08 32.09
C ILE A 207 -5.08 0.37 32.04
N GLN A 208 -5.27 0.94 30.84
CA GLN A 208 -5.79 2.29 30.69
C GLN A 208 -7.28 2.39 31.10
N ILE A 209 -8.12 1.43 30.70
CA ILE A 209 -9.52 1.35 31.14
C ILE A 209 -9.58 1.24 32.67
N LEU A 210 -8.75 0.37 33.26
CA LEU A 210 -8.67 0.21 34.71
C LEU A 210 -8.22 1.48 35.43
N ASN A 211 -7.29 2.26 34.87
CA ASN A 211 -6.90 3.54 35.44
C ASN A 211 -8.06 4.53 35.45
N ILE A 212 -8.90 4.55 34.41
CA ILE A 212 -10.13 5.36 34.37
C ILE A 212 -11.08 4.93 35.49
N ILE A 213 -11.36 3.64 35.62
CA ILE A 213 -12.27 3.10 36.65
C ILE A 213 -11.77 3.41 38.06
N MET A 214 -10.45 3.41 38.26
CA MET A 214 -9.82 3.66 39.55
C MET A 214 -9.56 5.15 39.83
N ASP A 215 -9.92 6.07 38.93
CA ASP A 215 -9.58 7.50 38.99
C ASP A 215 -8.05 7.76 39.16
N LEU A 216 -7.20 6.98 38.48
CA LEU A 216 -5.73 7.04 38.55
C LEU A 216 -5.06 7.76 37.37
#